data_AF-A0A6I4ZQM1-F1
#
_entry.id   AF-A0A6I4ZQM1-F1
#
_cell.length_a   1.000
_cell.length_b   1.000
_cell.length_c   1.000
_cell.angle_alpha   90.00
_cell.angle_beta   90.00
_cell.angle_gamma   90.00
#
_symmetry.space_group_name_H-M   'P 1'
#
loop_
_entity.id
_entity.type
_entity.pdbx_description
1 polymer ?
#
loop_
_entity_poly.entity_id
_entity_poly.type
_entity_poly.pdbx_seq_one_letter_code
_entity_poly.pdbx_strand_id
1 'polypeptide(L)'
;MSPHAHDPVLLATADIHPTALRLEHDHGLASLPGGRHEGHGTGNRIVPLGDAYIEIMGIVDEEQAAASPMGAWLREQTAAGDRVAALCLRTDATGFDAVAERLRLRPLPMSRDAPGGVTLSWRLAGLGDAMGDPSRTFFIDWQVPPEHHPARGVAPHRVEPAGFSWVERA
;
A
#
# COMPACT_ATOMS: atom_id res chain seq x y z
N MET A 1 13.24 -21.51 -7.60
CA MET A 1 12.24 -20.70 -6.87
C MET A 1 12.18 -19.37 -7.60
N SER A 2 11.03 -18.98 -8.16
CA SER A 2 10.94 -17.68 -8.84
C SER A 2 11.18 -16.54 -7.84
N PRO A 3 11.99 -15.52 -8.17
CA PRO A 3 12.32 -14.43 -7.26
C PRO A 3 11.25 -13.31 -7.24
N HIS A 4 10.00 -13.61 -7.57
CA HIS A 4 8.95 -12.59 -7.59
C HIS A 4 8.42 -12.42 -6.17
N ALA A 5 8.88 -11.33 -5.54
CA ALA A 5 8.58 -10.99 -4.16
C ALA A 5 7.14 -10.53 -4.00
N HIS A 6 6.54 -10.94 -2.88
CA HIS A 6 5.15 -10.77 -2.52
C HIS A 6 4.69 -9.31 -2.47
N ASP A 7 3.46 -9.10 -2.92
CA ASP A 7 2.93 -7.84 -3.43
C ASP A 7 2.04 -7.13 -2.41
N PRO A 8 2.19 -5.82 -2.19
CA PRO A 8 1.14 -5.03 -1.57
C PRO A 8 -0.07 -4.92 -2.49
N VAL A 9 -1.27 -5.07 -1.92
CA VAL A 9 -2.52 -4.68 -2.57
C VAL A 9 -3.03 -3.41 -1.93
N LEU A 10 -3.30 -2.39 -2.74
CA LEU A 10 -3.86 -1.13 -2.27
C LEU A 10 -5.38 -1.17 -2.34
N LEU A 11 -6.02 -1.19 -1.17
CA LEU A 11 -7.46 -1.01 -0.99
C LEU A 11 -7.73 0.47 -0.71
N ALA A 12 -8.21 1.20 -1.72
CA ALA A 12 -8.66 2.58 -1.56
C ALA A 12 -10.03 2.61 -0.90
N THR A 13 -10.19 3.48 0.09
CA THR A 13 -11.44 3.62 0.84
C THR A 13 -11.77 5.05 1.21
N ALA A 14 -13.07 5.35 1.28
CA ALA A 14 -13.57 6.62 1.79
C ALA A 14 -13.30 6.79 3.30
N ASP A 15 -13.27 5.70 4.07
CA ASP A 15 -12.94 5.73 5.49
C ASP A 15 -12.17 4.47 5.92
N ILE A 16 -10.95 4.69 6.40
CA ILE A 16 -10.01 3.64 6.79
C ILE A 16 -10.57 2.77 7.92
N HIS A 17 -11.24 3.37 8.90
CA HIS A 17 -11.62 2.65 10.12
C HIS A 17 -12.81 1.70 9.92
N PRO A 18 -13.95 2.12 9.34
CA PRO A 18 -15.04 1.23 8.99
C PRO A 18 -14.60 0.11 8.03
N THR A 19 -13.72 0.40 7.08
CA THR A 19 -13.21 -0.61 6.13
C THR A 19 -12.37 -1.67 6.82
N ALA A 20 -11.48 -1.25 7.73
CA ALA A 20 -10.73 -2.17 8.57
C ALA A 20 -11.65 -3.06 9.42
N LEU A 21 -12.70 -2.49 10.03
CA LEU A 21 -13.67 -3.25 10.82
C LEU A 21 -14.48 -4.24 9.97
N ARG A 22 -14.85 -3.89 8.75
CA ARG A 22 -15.52 -4.80 7.81
C ARG A 22 -14.64 -5.98 7.44
N LEU A 23 -13.38 -5.73 7.05
CA LEU A 23 -12.42 -6.80 6.74
C LEU A 23 -12.22 -7.73 7.93
N GLU A 24 -12.14 -7.17 9.14
CA GLU A 24 -12.05 -7.97 10.35
C GLU A 24 -13.33 -8.77 10.59
N HIS A 25 -14.51 -8.15 10.53
CA HIS A 25 -15.80 -8.79 10.78
C HIS A 25 -16.10 -9.92 9.78
N ASP A 26 -16.02 -9.61 8.49
CA ASP A 26 -16.49 -10.48 7.41
C ASP A 26 -15.47 -11.55 7.03
N HIS A 27 -14.16 -11.27 7.19
CA HIS A 27 -13.09 -12.16 6.74
C HIS A 27 -12.13 -12.59 7.85
N GLY A 28 -12.30 -12.10 9.08
CA GLY A 28 -11.37 -12.37 10.18
C GLY A 28 -10.02 -11.68 10.02
N LEU A 29 -9.91 -10.71 9.10
CA LEU A 29 -8.65 -10.04 8.77
C LEU A 29 -8.48 -8.74 9.59
N ALA A 30 -7.80 -8.85 10.72
CA ALA A 30 -7.44 -7.70 11.53
C ALA A 30 -6.38 -6.82 10.85
N SER A 31 -6.35 -5.54 11.22
CA SER A 31 -5.37 -4.57 10.72
C SER A 31 -4.60 -3.89 11.84
N LEU A 32 -3.37 -3.50 11.55
CA LEU A 32 -2.50 -2.70 12.41
C LEU A 32 -2.55 -1.22 12.01
N PRO A 33 -2.33 -0.30 12.96
CA PRO A 33 -2.09 1.09 12.63
C PRO A 33 -0.94 1.22 11.63
N GLY A 34 -1.20 1.90 10.52
CA GLY A 34 -0.18 2.32 9.59
C GLY A 34 0.38 3.67 10.02
N GLY A 35 0.12 4.71 9.24
CA GLY A 35 0.58 6.08 9.51
C GLY A 35 0.05 7.08 8.49
N ARG A 36 0.49 8.34 8.59
CA ARG A 36 0.21 9.38 7.59
C ARG A 36 1.34 9.41 6.56
N HIS A 37 0.98 9.54 5.28
CA HIS A 37 1.93 9.78 4.21
C HIS A 37 2.30 11.27 4.18
N GLU A 38 3.56 11.58 4.42
CA GLU A 38 4.03 12.97 4.54
C GLU A 38 3.76 13.75 3.25
N GLY A 39 3.10 14.90 3.35
CA GLY A 39 2.84 15.77 2.20
C GLY A 39 1.65 15.39 1.31
N HIS A 40 0.98 14.27 1.58
CA HIS A 40 -0.07 13.75 0.68
C HIS A 40 -1.51 13.88 1.21
N GLY A 41 -1.68 14.07 2.52
CA GLY A 41 -2.99 14.08 3.17
C GLY A 41 -3.69 12.72 3.21
N THR A 42 -2.98 11.65 2.88
CA THR A 42 -3.47 10.27 2.95
C THR A 42 -2.81 9.54 4.12
N GLY A 43 -3.46 8.48 4.59
CA GLY A 43 -2.93 7.59 5.61
C GLY A 43 -3.40 6.17 5.39
N ASN A 44 -2.89 5.25 6.20
CA ASN A 44 -3.20 3.85 6.01
C ASN A 44 -3.36 3.03 7.30
N ARG A 45 -3.95 1.85 7.12
CA ARG A 45 -3.84 0.69 7.99
C ARG A 45 -3.33 -0.49 7.19
N ILE A 46 -2.61 -1.39 7.85
CA ILE A 46 -1.97 -2.55 7.21
C ILE A 46 -2.66 -3.81 7.69
N VAL A 47 -3.06 -4.69 6.77
CA VAL A 47 -3.49 -6.06 7.06
C VAL A 47 -2.34 -6.98 6.65
N PRO A 48 -1.51 -7.46 7.58
CA PRO A 48 -0.47 -8.44 7.29
C PRO A 48 -1.07 -9.75 6.79
N LEU A 49 -0.49 -10.36 5.77
CA LEU A 49 -0.95 -11.62 5.18
C LEU A 49 0.24 -12.58 4.97
N GLY A 50 1.06 -12.76 5.99
CA GLY A 50 2.32 -13.51 5.89
C GLY A 50 3.42 -12.65 5.28
N ASP A 51 3.86 -12.95 4.06
CA ASP A 51 4.89 -12.17 3.37
C ASP A 51 4.33 -11.00 2.53
N ALA A 52 3.00 -10.90 2.41
CA ALA A 52 2.27 -9.84 1.72
C ALA A 52 1.42 -9.01 2.70
N TYR A 53 0.74 -7.97 2.21
CA TYR A 53 -0.23 -7.23 3.00
C TYR A 53 -1.26 -6.49 2.13
N ILE A 54 -2.43 -6.21 2.69
CA ILE A 54 -3.36 -5.21 2.15
C ILE A 54 -3.09 -3.88 2.83
N GLU A 55 -2.89 -2.85 2.04
CA GLU A 55 -2.86 -1.46 2.49
C GLU A 55 -4.25 -0.86 2.35
N ILE A 56 -4.91 -0.60 3.47
CA ILE A 56 -6.16 0.16 3.50
C ILE A 56 -5.79 1.63 3.52
N MET A 57 -5.96 2.34 2.41
CA MET A 57 -5.56 3.75 2.26
C MET A 57 -6.79 4.66 2.11
N GLY A 58 -6.79 5.77 2.85
CA GLY A 58 -7.84 6.78 2.81
C GLY A 58 -7.29 8.19 3.02
N ILE A 59 -8.14 9.19 2.81
CA ILE A 59 -7.83 10.60 3.10
C ILE A 59 -7.93 10.81 4.62
N VAL A 60 -6.88 11.42 5.21
CA VAL A 60 -6.80 11.74 6.64
C VAL A 60 -6.55 13.24 6.88
N ASP A 61 -6.41 14.01 5.80
CA ASP A 61 -6.25 15.46 5.77
C ASP A 61 -6.85 16.00 4.47
N GLU A 62 -8.05 16.56 4.54
CA GLU A 62 -8.77 17.02 3.35
C GLU A 62 -8.05 18.17 2.63
N GLU A 63 -7.47 19.10 3.38
CA GLU A 63 -6.78 20.27 2.84
C GLU A 63 -5.49 19.84 2.13
N GLN A 64 -4.67 19.03 2.79
CA GLN A 64 -3.43 18.54 2.19
C GLN A 64 -3.71 17.58 1.02
N ALA A 65 -4.77 16.77 1.09
CA ALA A 65 -5.16 15.88 -0.01
C ALA A 65 -5.64 16.66 -1.23
N ALA A 66 -6.38 17.76 -1.04
CA ALA A 66 -6.82 18.62 -2.15
C ALA A 66 -5.64 19.30 -2.88
N ALA A 67 -4.51 19.49 -2.19
CA ALA A 67 -3.28 20.05 -2.76
C ALA A 67 -2.31 18.99 -3.32
N SER A 68 -2.63 17.70 -3.25
CA SER A 68 -1.71 16.62 -3.65
C SER A 68 -2.28 15.75 -4.78
N PRO A 69 -1.46 15.31 -5.76
CA PRO A 69 -1.91 14.38 -6.80
C PRO A 69 -2.43 13.05 -6.25
N MET A 70 -1.82 12.55 -5.16
CA MET A 70 -2.25 11.32 -4.49
C MET A 70 -3.64 11.47 -3.86
N GLY A 71 -3.90 12.60 -3.19
CA GLY A 71 -5.18 12.88 -2.57
C GLY A 71 -6.29 13.07 -3.60
N ALA A 72 -6.01 13.79 -4.69
CA ALA A 72 -6.95 13.93 -5.81
C ALA A 72 -7.32 12.58 -6.43
N TRP A 73 -6.32 11.74 -6.72
CA TRP A 73 -6.54 10.39 -7.23
C TRP A 73 -7.33 9.51 -6.27
N LEU A 74 -6.99 9.53 -4.97
CA LEU A 74 -7.68 8.70 -3.98
C LEU A 74 -9.16 9.09 -3.84
N ARG A 75 -9.47 10.40 -3.94
CA ARG A 75 -10.85 10.91 -3.96
C ARG A 75 -11.61 10.37 -5.18
N GLU A 76 -10.98 10.35 -6.34
CA GLU A 76 -11.59 9.78 -7.55
C GLU A 76 -11.84 8.28 -7.41
N GLN A 77 -10.87 7.53 -6.89
CA GLN A 77 -10.99 6.07 -6.71
C GLN A 77 -12.12 5.69 -5.74
N THR A 78 -12.41 6.54 -4.76
CA THR A 78 -13.36 6.25 -3.69
C THR A 78 -14.75 6.84 -3.93
N ALA A 79 -14.95 7.56 -5.04
CA ALA A 79 -16.20 8.25 -5.36
C ALA A 79 -17.42 7.32 -5.46
N ALA A 80 -17.21 6.05 -5.85
CA ALA A 80 -18.25 5.03 -5.95
C ALA A 80 -18.23 4.00 -4.80
N GLY A 81 -17.39 4.22 -3.78
CA GLY A 81 -17.14 3.29 -2.69
C GLY A 81 -15.73 2.72 -2.70
N ASP A 82 -15.47 1.80 -1.78
CA ASP A 82 -14.16 1.16 -1.63
C ASP A 82 -13.83 0.28 -2.83
N ARG A 83 -12.56 0.26 -3.23
CA ARG A 83 -12.09 -0.59 -4.32
C ARG A 83 -10.63 -0.98 -4.18
N VAL A 84 -10.27 -2.13 -4.73
CA VAL A 84 -8.87 -2.44 -5.01
C VAL A 84 -8.41 -1.50 -6.13
N ALA A 85 -7.61 -0.51 -5.77
CA ALA A 85 -7.25 0.60 -6.66
C ALA A 85 -5.92 0.36 -7.37
N ALA A 86 -5.00 -0.38 -6.75
CA ALA A 86 -3.73 -0.68 -7.37
C ALA A 86 -3.12 -1.98 -6.84
N LEU A 87 -2.33 -2.61 -7.71
CA LEU A 87 -1.38 -3.65 -7.34
C LEU A 87 0.01 -3.02 -7.30
N CYS A 88 0.80 -3.38 -6.30
CA CYS A 88 2.19 -2.98 -6.19
C CYS A 88 3.06 -4.24 -6.20
N LEU A 89 4.16 -4.27 -6.95
CA LEU A 89 5.13 -5.37 -6.89
C LEU A 89 6.31 -5.00 -6.03
N ARG A 90 6.64 -5.88 -5.09
CA ARG A 90 7.83 -5.69 -4.27
C ARG A 90 9.08 -6.12 -5.03
N THR A 91 10.16 -5.38 -4.81
CA THR A 91 11.50 -5.70 -5.30
C THR A 91 12.52 -5.48 -4.20
N ASP A 92 13.67 -6.14 -4.27
CA ASP A 92 14.86 -5.69 -3.54
C ASP A 92 15.49 -4.48 -4.26
N ALA A 93 16.49 -3.84 -3.65
CA ALA A 93 17.10 -2.64 -4.20
C ALA A 93 17.67 -2.85 -5.62
N THR A 94 18.36 -3.98 -5.85
CA THR A 94 18.95 -4.32 -7.15
C THR A 94 17.87 -4.55 -8.21
N GLY A 95 16.83 -5.31 -7.88
CA GLY A 95 15.70 -5.58 -8.77
C GLY A 95 14.89 -4.33 -9.07
N PHE A 96 14.73 -3.45 -8.08
CA PHE A 96 14.05 -2.17 -8.24
C PHE A 96 14.77 -1.29 -9.27
N ASP A 97 16.08 -1.10 -9.10
CA ASP A 97 16.89 -0.26 -10.00
C ASP A 97 16.89 -0.84 -11.43
N ALA A 98 17.01 -2.17 -11.56
CA ALA A 98 16.95 -2.85 -12.86
C ALA A 98 15.58 -2.69 -13.56
N VAL A 99 14.47 -2.78 -12.81
CA VAL A 99 13.12 -2.56 -13.36
C VAL A 99 12.93 -1.09 -13.74
N ALA A 100 13.33 -0.17 -12.87
CA ALA A 100 13.22 1.26 -13.10
C ALA A 100 14.00 1.68 -14.36
N GLU A 101 15.22 1.20 -14.54
CA GLU A 101 16.02 1.44 -15.74
C GLU A 101 15.37 0.85 -16.99
N ARG A 102 15.02 -0.44 -16.96
CA ARG A 102 14.44 -1.16 -18.09
C ARG A 102 13.13 -0.53 -18.58
N LEU A 103 12.29 -0.08 -17.67
CA LEU A 103 11.01 0.55 -17.97
C LEU A 103 11.07 2.08 -18.06
N ARG A 104 12.26 2.68 -17.86
CA ARG A 104 12.49 4.13 -17.85
C ARG A 104 11.59 4.88 -16.85
N LEU A 105 11.36 4.25 -15.69
CA LEU A 105 10.57 4.81 -14.60
C LEU A 105 11.49 5.61 -13.67
N ARG A 106 11.03 6.78 -13.22
CA ARG A 106 11.76 7.59 -12.24
C ARG A 106 11.41 7.11 -10.82
N PRO A 107 12.40 6.73 -9.99
CA PRO A 107 12.17 6.47 -8.58
C PRO A 107 11.64 7.70 -7.84
N LEU A 108 10.61 7.49 -7.01
CA LEU A 108 10.01 8.48 -6.12
C LEU A 108 10.26 8.06 -4.67
N PRO A 109 11.07 8.79 -3.89
CA PRO A 109 11.24 8.51 -2.47
C PRO A 109 9.96 8.87 -1.70
N MET A 110 9.63 8.05 -0.72
CA MET A 110 8.44 8.18 0.12
C MET A 110 8.77 7.81 1.57
N SER A 111 8.00 8.36 2.50
CA SER A 111 8.14 8.11 3.93
C SER A 111 6.81 8.18 4.66
N ARG A 112 6.76 7.50 5.81
CA ARG A 112 5.73 7.70 6.82
C ARG A 112 6.28 7.44 8.21
N ASP A 113 5.73 8.14 9.19
CA ASP A 113 5.93 7.77 10.59
C ASP A 113 5.09 6.53 10.93
N ALA A 114 5.72 5.61 11.66
CA ALA A 114 5.08 4.45 12.25
C ALA A 114 4.96 4.61 13.79
N PRO A 115 4.02 3.89 14.43
CA PRO A 115 3.95 3.84 15.89
C PRO A 115 5.29 3.47 16.50
N GLY A 116 5.67 4.15 17.60
CA GLY A 116 6.97 3.95 18.24
C GLY A 116 8.09 4.89 17.77
N GLY A 117 7.77 5.88 16.92
CA GLY A 117 8.72 6.93 16.51
C GLY A 117 9.72 6.47 15.44
N VAL A 118 9.45 5.34 14.78
CA VAL A 118 10.24 4.85 13.67
C VAL A 118 9.69 5.45 12.38
N THR A 119 10.53 6.15 11.61
CA THR A 119 10.18 6.57 10.25
C THR A 119 10.47 5.42 9.29
N LEU A 120 9.46 4.97 8.56
CA LEU A 120 9.62 4.01 7.47
C LEU A 120 9.82 4.78 6.17
N SER A 121 10.78 4.33 5.35
CA SER A 121 11.08 4.90 4.04
C SER A 121 11.07 3.84 2.95
N TRP A 122 10.72 4.25 1.74
CA TRP A 122 10.70 3.40 0.56
C TRP A 122 10.85 4.22 -0.72
N ARG A 123 11.08 3.54 -1.84
CA ARG A 123 11.05 4.12 -3.19
C ARG A 123 9.93 3.48 -3.98
N LEU A 124 9.25 4.28 -4.79
CA LEU A 124 8.24 3.83 -5.75
C LEU A 124 8.69 4.07 -7.18
N ALA A 125 8.32 3.20 -8.11
CA ALA A 125 8.52 3.41 -9.54
C ALA A 125 7.25 3.05 -10.31
N GLY A 126 6.80 3.93 -11.23
CA GLY A 126 5.61 3.69 -12.05
C GLY A 126 4.27 4.03 -11.37
N LEU A 127 4.28 4.68 -10.20
CA LEU A 127 3.06 5.06 -9.48
C LEU A 127 2.13 5.93 -10.34
N GLY A 128 2.66 6.97 -10.99
CA GLY A 128 1.85 7.85 -11.84
C GLY A 128 1.18 7.13 -13.01
N ASP A 129 1.88 6.17 -13.62
CA ASP A 129 1.34 5.32 -14.67
C ASP A 129 0.21 4.42 -14.15
N ALA A 130 0.38 3.82 -12.96
CA ALA A 130 -0.64 3.00 -12.32
C ALA A 130 -1.86 3.81 -11.86
N MET A 131 -1.66 5.07 -11.48
CA MET A 131 -2.75 5.99 -11.13
C MET A 131 -3.60 6.38 -12.35
N GLY A 132 -2.97 6.50 -13.53
CA GLY A 132 -3.66 6.83 -14.79
C GLY A 132 -4.26 5.64 -15.55
N ASP A 133 -3.80 4.42 -15.26
CA ASP A 133 -4.24 3.18 -15.92
C ASP A 133 -4.32 2.04 -14.88
N PRO A 134 -5.53 1.65 -14.42
CA PRO A 134 -5.73 0.60 -13.43
C PRO A 134 -5.22 -0.78 -13.84
N SER A 135 -4.92 -1.02 -15.12
CA SER A 135 -4.32 -2.27 -15.58
C SER A 135 -2.84 -2.35 -15.25
N ARG A 136 -2.17 -1.20 -15.10
CA ARG A 136 -0.76 -1.10 -14.76
C ARG A 136 -0.52 -1.39 -13.28
N THR A 137 0.74 -1.59 -13.00
CA THR A 137 1.28 -1.92 -11.69
C THR A 137 2.50 -1.04 -11.46
N PHE A 138 2.77 -0.73 -10.20
CA PHE A 138 3.95 0.02 -9.78
C PHE A 138 4.83 -0.84 -8.87
N PHE A 139 6.06 -0.41 -8.64
CA PHE A 139 7.06 -1.17 -7.90
C PHE A 139 7.41 -0.46 -6.60
N ILE A 140 7.74 -1.23 -5.57
CA ILE A 140 8.19 -0.74 -4.26
C ILE A 140 9.51 -1.38 -3.84
N ASP A 141 10.40 -0.55 -3.33
CA ASP A 141 11.63 -0.94 -2.63
C ASP A 141 11.62 -0.36 -1.21
N TRP A 142 11.47 -1.22 -0.21
CA TRP A 142 11.47 -0.83 1.20
C TRP A 142 12.90 -0.57 1.67
N GLN A 143 13.15 0.60 2.24
CA GLN A 143 14.46 1.02 2.74
C GLN A 143 14.55 0.90 4.27
N VAL A 144 14.02 -0.20 4.81
CA VAL A 144 13.95 -0.45 6.25
C VAL A 144 14.49 -1.85 6.57
N PRO A 145 14.97 -2.08 7.81
CA PRO A 145 15.31 -3.43 8.26
C PRO A 145 14.13 -4.40 8.07
N PRO A 146 14.37 -5.68 7.73
CA PRO A 146 13.31 -6.65 7.46
C PRO A 146 12.25 -6.77 8.56
N GLU A 147 12.64 -6.63 9.82
CA GLU A 147 11.76 -6.67 11.00
C GLU A 147 10.76 -5.51 11.06
N HIS A 148 11.05 -4.38 10.40
CA HIS A 148 10.17 -3.22 10.32
C HIS A 148 9.26 -3.25 9.08
N HIS A 149 9.40 -4.26 8.22
CA HIS A 149 8.57 -4.38 7.03
C HIS A 149 7.09 -4.57 7.41
N PRO A 150 6.13 -3.86 6.78
CA PRO A 150 4.71 -3.90 7.18
C PRO A 150 4.07 -5.30 7.25
N ALA A 151 4.46 -6.20 6.34
CA ALA A 151 4.00 -7.59 6.34
C ALA A 151 4.42 -8.41 7.58
N ARG A 152 5.46 -7.97 8.31
CA ARG A 152 5.96 -8.68 9.51
C ARG A 152 5.16 -8.35 10.77
N GLY A 153 4.21 -7.43 10.70
CA GLY A 153 3.34 -7.09 11.81
C GLY A 153 2.49 -8.29 12.26
N VAL A 154 2.33 -8.45 13.58
CA VAL A 154 1.45 -9.47 14.16
C VAL A 154 0.08 -8.83 14.44
N ALA A 155 -0.87 -9.04 13.53
CA ALA A 155 -2.26 -8.66 13.72
C ALA A 155 -3.06 -9.80 14.37
N PRO A 156 -4.05 -9.50 15.22
CA PRO A 156 -4.91 -10.50 15.86
C PRO A 156 -5.97 -11.01 14.89
N HIS A 157 -5.54 -11.64 13.79
CA HIS A 157 -6.45 -12.26 12.83
C HIS A 157 -7.26 -13.38 13.50
N ARG A 158 -8.52 -13.55 13.09
CA ARG A 158 -9.35 -14.71 13.47
C ARG A 158 -9.18 -15.91 12.53
N VAL A 159 -8.32 -15.75 11.53
CA VAL A 159 -7.93 -16.74 10.51
C VAL A 159 -6.41 -16.74 10.38
N GLU A 160 -5.84 -17.75 9.71
CA GLU A 160 -4.40 -17.80 9.40
C GLU A 160 -4.16 -17.38 7.94
N PRO A 161 -3.84 -16.10 7.67
CA PRO A 161 -3.60 -15.66 6.30
C PRO A 161 -2.24 -16.15 5.81
N ALA A 162 -2.21 -16.74 4.61
CA ALA A 162 -1.00 -17.21 3.93
C ALA A 162 -0.63 -16.37 2.68
N GLY A 163 -1.25 -15.20 2.52
CA GLY A 163 -1.15 -14.34 1.35
C GLY A 163 -2.43 -14.35 0.51
N PHE A 164 -2.31 -13.97 -0.76
CA PHE A 164 -3.39 -14.05 -1.76
C PHE A 164 -2.87 -14.74 -3.02
N SER A 165 -3.74 -15.45 -3.74
CA SER A 165 -3.42 -16.20 -4.96
C SER A 165 -3.78 -15.48 -6.25
N TRP A 166 -4.72 -14.53 -6.18
CA TRP A 166 -5.13 -13.68 -7.29
C TRP A 166 -5.67 -12.35 -6.77
N VAL A 167 -5.68 -11.34 -7.63
CA VAL A 167 -6.27 -10.02 -7.39
C VAL A 167 -7.10 -9.67 -8.62
N GLU A 168 -8.38 -9.39 -8.42
CA GLU A 168 -9.27 -8.88 -9.48
C GLU A 168 -9.50 -7.39 -9.25
N ARG A 169 -9.43 -6.62 -10.33
CA ARG A 169 -9.63 -5.19 -10.34
C ARG A 169 -10.73 -4.90 -11.36
N ALA A 170 -11.82 -4.31 -10.88
CA ALA A 170 -12.96 -3.88 -11.70
C ALA A 170 -12.65 -2.57 -12.45
#